data_AF-A0AAN7BA82-F1
#
_entry.id   AF-A0AAN7BA82-F1
#
_cell.length_a   1.000
_cell.length_b   1.000
_cell.length_c   1.000
_cell.angle_alpha   90.00
_cell.angle_beta   90.00
_cell.angle_gamma   90.00
#
_symmetry.space_group_name_H-M   'P 1'
#
loop_
_entity.id
_entity.type
_entity.pdbx_description
1 polymer ?
#
loop_
_entity_poly.entity_id
_entity_poly.type
_entity_poly.pdbx_seq_one_letter_code
_entity_poly.pdbx_strand_id
1 'polypeptide(L)'
;MIYYITQPTPNLTSFIMPSNIQRYPHNKRMRSTISSVGITALSAYITTTLSATIPLPRSQEYDIFPRDYSNKPILTKPPIKPPFSEAIQDKDLRSELQSHQYHYDEWNEYWIPQHCLSEAEYNQLSGDDFDIRTVWYDDCAAPWVICRHRLARENWETILTTFSQVPVGMRQYLANLVILPTFKGSKEMAKAAAYTRGAVMVTSPTFFKLGVLFHEFTHILDTIALSSYIVAQKLGTPGTPFSDTKIWKAAYENDTHVPTAYAKMTMQENFADVGRWGMSDIVHANHAQEGPVHGSVGAGLQSYSAGWEGFRYQVWAFRKFLGPVIFTATGKCTGKVRTSPPVPAPMAMDRVMFGSGVGKRPNLKDVPVDGDEEGVVVEDIEVPEEVSWGVHVYVGRSGY
;
A
#
# COMPACT_ATOMS: atom_id res chain seq x y z
N MET A 1 -8.59 -13.02 48.19
CA MET A 1 -7.16 -12.71 48.41
C MET A 1 -6.76 -11.68 47.39
N ILE A 2 -6.52 -10.46 47.86
CA ILE A 2 -6.19 -9.28 47.06
C ILE A 2 -4.72 -8.99 47.36
N TYR A 3 -3.87 -8.96 46.34
CA TYR A 3 -2.49 -8.52 46.47
C TYR A 3 -2.34 -7.16 45.80
N TYR A 4 -2.10 -6.13 46.62
CA TYR A 4 -1.53 -4.86 46.19
C TYR A 4 -0.01 -4.95 46.29
N ILE A 5 0.70 -4.57 45.23
CA ILE A 5 2.14 -4.31 45.27
C ILE A 5 2.34 -2.84 44.91
N THR A 6 2.82 -2.07 45.87
CA THR A 6 3.25 -0.68 45.75
C THR A 6 4.67 -0.64 45.17
N GLN A 7 4.94 0.32 44.28
CA GLN A 7 6.31 0.68 43.86
C GLN A 7 6.72 2.01 44.48
N PRO A 8 8.00 2.22 44.84
CA PRO A 8 8.52 3.50 45.27
C PRO A 8 9.13 4.28 44.09
N THR A 9 8.82 5.58 44.04
CA THR A 9 9.51 6.59 43.24
C THR A 9 10.85 6.99 43.85
N PRO A 10 11.87 7.35 43.06
CA PRO A 10 12.94 8.22 43.54
C PRO A 10 12.90 9.62 42.90
N ASN A 11 13.33 10.56 43.74
CA ASN A 11 13.42 12.01 43.57
C ASN A 11 14.30 12.46 42.40
N LEU A 12 13.88 13.55 41.75
CA LEU A 12 14.71 14.41 40.91
C LEU A 12 15.24 15.58 41.74
N THR A 13 16.55 15.64 41.92
CA THR A 13 17.28 16.85 42.29
C THR A 13 18.04 17.40 41.09
N SER A 14 18.00 18.72 40.99
CA SER A 14 18.64 19.62 40.04
C SER A 14 20.17 19.49 39.96
N PHE A 15 20.78 19.93 38.84
CA PHE A 15 21.83 20.99 38.81
C PHE A 15 22.41 21.23 37.39
N ILE A 16 22.30 22.48 36.92
CA ILE A 16 23.30 23.40 36.33
C ILE A 16 24.24 22.94 35.17
N MET A 17 24.16 23.68 34.06
CA MET A 17 25.13 23.76 32.95
C MET A 17 26.46 24.44 33.35
N PRO A 18 27.55 24.26 32.57
CA PRO A 18 27.92 25.41 31.73
C PRO A 18 28.48 25.10 30.32
N SER A 19 28.34 26.13 29.50
CA SER A 19 28.95 26.49 28.22
C SER A 19 30.42 26.08 28.00
N ASN A 20 30.76 25.79 26.73
CA ASN A 20 31.97 26.32 26.08
C ASN A 20 31.87 26.26 24.54
N ILE A 21 31.76 27.44 23.92
CA ILE A 21 31.96 27.67 22.49
C ILE A 21 33.43 28.02 22.30
N GLN A 22 34.16 27.24 21.51
CA GLN A 22 35.55 27.54 21.15
C GLN A 22 35.66 27.88 19.66
N ARG A 23 36.19 29.08 19.41
CA ARG A 23 36.53 29.65 18.09
C ARG A 23 37.75 28.95 17.50
N TYR A 24 37.75 28.74 16.18
CA TYR A 24 38.96 28.41 15.42
C TYR A 24 39.45 29.63 14.59
N PRO A 25 40.78 29.85 14.46
CA PRO A 25 41.32 31.02 13.79
C PRO A 25 41.69 30.78 12.32
N HIS A 26 41.75 31.90 11.59
CA HIS A 26 42.34 32.08 10.27
C HIS A 26 43.85 31.77 10.21
N ASN A 27 44.28 31.23 9.05
CA ASN A 27 45.53 31.42 8.28
C ASN A 27 45.93 30.08 7.63
N LYS A 28 46.54 29.93 6.45
CA LYS A 28 47.31 30.83 5.57
C LYS A 28 47.43 30.14 4.20
N ARG A 29 47.71 30.96 3.18
CA ARG A 29 48.11 30.60 1.81
C ARG A 29 49.11 29.44 1.72
N MET A 30 48.89 28.54 0.76
CA MET A 30 49.95 27.91 -0.03
C MET A 30 49.60 28.02 -1.52
N ARG A 31 50.51 28.63 -2.29
CA ARG A 31 50.65 28.45 -3.74
C ARG A 31 51.83 27.50 -3.94
N SER A 32 51.69 26.46 -4.74
CA SER A 32 52.39 26.32 -6.03
C SER A 32 52.25 24.92 -6.63
N THR A 33 51.87 24.91 -7.91
CA THR A 33 52.35 24.03 -9.00
C THR A 33 52.17 22.52 -8.86
N ILE A 34 51.15 22.00 -9.55
CA ILE A 34 51.28 20.75 -10.30
C ILE A 34 50.86 21.02 -11.75
N SER A 35 51.76 20.62 -12.64
CA SER A 35 51.70 20.79 -14.09
C SER A 35 50.61 19.94 -14.74
N SER A 36 50.08 20.48 -15.83
CA SER A 36 49.19 19.89 -16.82
C SER A 36 49.71 18.58 -17.41
N VAL A 37 48.85 17.56 -17.49
CA VAL A 37 48.71 16.69 -18.66
C VAL A 37 47.23 16.39 -18.81
N GLY A 38 46.66 16.77 -19.96
CA GLY A 38 45.25 16.64 -20.27
C GLY A 38 44.86 15.26 -20.75
N ILE A 39 43.63 14.86 -20.42
CA ILE A 39 42.78 13.96 -21.22
C ILE A 39 41.35 14.47 -21.03
N THR A 40 40.88 15.33 -21.94
CA THR A 40 39.45 15.65 -22.06
C THR A 40 38.86 14.73 -23.13
N ALA A 41 38.37 13.56 -22.70
CA ALA A 41 37.37 12.81 -23.44
C ALA A 41 36.01 13.16 -22.83
N LEU A 42 35.33 14.15 -23.40
CA LEU A 42 33.90 14.37 -23.14
C LEU A 42 33.13 13.24 -23.84
N SER A 43 32.78 12.19 -23.09
CA SER A 43 31.61 11.38 -23.45
C SER A 43 30.38 12.11 -22.93
N ALA A 44 29.77 12.91 -23.80
CA ALA A 44 28.42 13.39 -23.59
C ALA A 44 27.46 12.20 -23.78
N TYR A 45 27.15 11.49 -22.70
CA TYR A 45 25.95 10.67 -22.67
C TYR A 45 24.76 11.62 -22.63
N ILE A 46 24.12 11.78 -23.78
CA ILE A 46 22.79 12.37 -23.88
C ILE A 46 21.84 11.31 -23.33
N THR A 47 21.50 11.41 -22.04
CA THR A 47 20.30 10.77 -21.49
C THR A 47 19.10 11.55 -22.02
N THR A 48 18.63 11.20 -23.21
CA THR A 48 17.28 11.57 -23.65
C THR A 48 16.30 10.79 -22.77
N THR A 49 15.88 11.38 -21.65
CA THR A 49 14.69 10.95 -20.94
C THR A 49 13.48 11.28 -21.81
N LEU A 50 13.06 10.30 -22.61
CA LEU A 50 11.75 10.33 -23.25
C LEU A 50 10.70 10.13 -22.15
N SER A 51 10.23 11.22 -21.55
CA SER A 51 8.94 11.24 -20.84
C SER A 51 7.85 11.00 -21.87
N ALA A 52 7.58 9.73 -22.16
CA ALA A 52 6.38 9.33 -22.87
C ALA A 52 5.23 9.39 -21.87
N THR A 53 4.49 10.49 -21.87
CA THR A 53 3.30 10.62 -21.04
C THR A 53 2.18 9.80 -21.63
N ILE A 54 2.01 8.62 -21.03
CA ILE A 54 0.88 7.73 -21.31
C ILE A 54 -0.25 8.22 -20.39
N PRO A 55 -1.37 8.75 -20.94
CA PRO A 55 -2.51 9.10 -20.12
C PRO A 55 -2.97 7.87 -19.34
N LEU A 56 -3.24 8.01 -18.04
CA LEU A 56 -3.94 6.95 -17.31
C LEU A 56 -5.20 6.63 -18.09
N PRO A 57 -5.54 5.35 -18.28
CA PRO A 57 -6.83 5.01 -18.85
C PRO A 57 -7.90 5.68 -17.98
N ARG A 58 -8.55 6.71 -18.55
CA ARG A 58 -9.74 7.39 -18.01
C ARG A 58 -10.62 6.30 -17.43
N SER A 59 -10.78 6.27 -16.10
CA SER A 59 -11.39 5.18 -15.32
C SER A 59 -12.34 4.37 -16.17
N GLN A 60 -11.82 3.39 -16.91
CA GLN A 60 -12.68 2.41 -17.53
C GLN A 60 -13.38 1.81 -16.33
N GLU A 61 -14.70 1.69 -16.40
CA GLU A 61 -15.43 0.82 -15.50
C GLU A 61 -14.72 -0.53 -15.59
N TYR A 62 -13.78 -0.75 -14.67
CA TYR A 62 -13.11 -2.03 -14.52
C TYR A 62 -14.26 -2.94 -14.16
N ASP A 63 -14.60 -3.82 -15.10
CA ASP A 63 -15.77 -4.67 -15.04
C ASP A 63 -15.88 -5.24 -13.62
N ILE A 64 -16.83 -4.70 -12.84
CA ILE A 64 -16.92 -4.87 -11.38
C ILE A 64 -17.44 -6.28 -11.04
N PHE A 65 -17.62 -7.13 -12.06
CA PHE A 65 -18.12 -8.47 -11.90
C PHE A 65 -17.04 -9.41 -11.34
N PRO A 66 -17.42 -10.32 -10.43
CA PRO A 66 -16.50 -11.29 -9.87
C PRO A 66 -15.93 -12.16 -11.00
N ARG A 67 -14.61 -12.12 -11.17
CA ARG A 67 -13.91 -13.11 -12.01
C ARG A 67 -14.21 -14.49 -11.44
N ASP A 68 -14.63 -15.43 -12.29
CA ASP A 68 -14.83 -16.82 -11.89
C ASP A 68 -13.48 -17.45 -11.53
N TYR A 69 -13.25 -17.68 -10.23
CA TYR A 69 -12.03 -18.29 -9.69
C TYR A 69 -12.09 -19.83 -9.65
N SER A 70 -13.21 -20.45 -10.04
CA SER A 70 -13.42 -21.90 -9.87
C SER A 70 -12.48 -22.79 -10.68
N ASN A 71 -11.80 -22.24 -11.70
CA ASN A 71 -10.93 -22.99 -12.62
C ASN A 71 -9.45 -22.59 -12.57
N LYS A 72 -9.01 -21.74 -11.63
CA LYS A 72 -7.59 -21.39 -11.53
C LYS A 72 -6.79 -22.53 -10.86
N PRO A 73 -5.62 -22.92 -11.41
CA PRO A 73 -4.79 -23.93 -10.78
C PRO A 73 -4.32 -23.45 -9.41
N ILE A 74 -4.56 -24.26 -8.37
CA ILE A 74 -4.06 -24.04 -7.02
C ILE A 74 -2.53 -24.12 -7.07
N LEU A 75 -1.87 -23.19 -6.39
CA LEU A 75 -0.41 -23.17 -6.30
C LEU A 75 0.11 -24.28 -5.39
N THR A 76 1.23 -24.89 -5.77
CA THR A 76 1.68 -26.16 -5.17
C THR A 76 2.71 -25.99 -4.06
N LYS A 77 3.46 -24.88 -4.04
CA LYS A 77 4.53 -24.65 -3.05
C LYS A 77 3.99 -24.65 -1.61
N PRO A 78 4.69 -25.29 -0.65
CA PRO A 78 4.27 -25.34 0.74
C PRO A 78 4.42 -23.98 1.44
N PRO A 79 3.62 -23.70 2.49
CA PRO A 79 3.85 -22.53 3.34
C PRO A 79 5.14 -22.67 4.15
N ILE A 80 5.79 -21.56 4.49
CA ILE A 80 7.00 -21.55 5.31
C ILE A 80 6.78 -22.20 6.70
N LYS A 81 7.88 -22.69 7.29
CA LYS A 81 7.92 -23.21 8.66
C LYS A 81 9.15 -22.66 9.40
N PRO A 82 9.04 -22.20 10.66
CA PRO A 82 7.79 -22.01 11.42
C PRO A 82 6.86 -20.99 10.74
N PRO A 83 5.53 -21.07 10.94
CA PRO A 83 4.61 -20.11 10.34
C PRO A 83 4.84 -18.72 10.92
N PHE A 84 4.60 -17.68 10.12
CA PHE A 84 4.60 -16.31 10.64
C PHE A 84 3.47 -16.09 11.65
N SER A 85 3.72 -15.18 12.61
CA SER A 85 2.71 -14.75 13.58
C SER A 85 2.08 -13.43 13.18
N GLU A 86 0.83 -13.48 12.74
CA GLU A 86 0.05 -12.28 12.40
C GLU A 86 -0.15 -11.32 13.58
N ALA A 87 -0.18 -11.86 14.80
CA ALA A 87 -0.34 -11.06 16.01
C ALA A 87 0.93 -10.26 16.33
N ILE A 88 2.11 -10.86 16.12
CA ILE A 88 3.40 -10.14 16.26
C ILE A 88 3.51 -9.12 15.13
N GLN A 89 3.17 -9.50 13.89
CA GLN A 89 3.16 -8.60 12.75
C GLN A 89 2.32 -7.34 13.00
N ASP A 90 1.06 -7.49 13.39
CA ASP A 90 0.18 -6.34 13.61
C ASP A 90 0.68 -5.47 14.77
N LYS A 91 1.22 -6.07 15.83
CA LYS A 91 1.83 -5.34 16.94
C LYS A 91 3.01 -4.48 16.48
N ASP A 92 3.94 -5.06 15.73
CA ASP A 92 5.15 -4.36 15.30
C ASP A 92 4.81 -3.25 14.29
N LEU A 93 3.97 -3.55 13.30
CA LEU A 93 3.49 -2.55 12.34
C LEU A 93 2.83 -1.35 13.05
N ARG A 94 2.04 -1.60 14.11
CA ARG A 94 1.40 -0.54 14.90
C ARG A 94 2.41 0.35 15.62
N SER A 95 3.53 -0.18 16.09
CA SER A 95 4.57 0.58 16.79
C SER A 95 5.58 1.26 15.86
N GLU A 96 5.78 0.71 14.66
CA GLU A 96 6.89 1.12 13.78
C GLU A 96 6.44 2.07 12.67
N LEU A 97 5.16 2.02 12.28
CA LEU A 97 4.61 2.93 11.28
C LEU A 97 4.23 4.28 11.90
N GLN A 98 4.71 5.34 11.27
CA GLN A 98 4.29 6.69 11.58
C GLN A 98 2.78 6.86 11.33
N SER A 99 2.10 7.50 12.28
CA SER A 99 0.73 7.98 12.10
C SER A 99 0.77 9.44 11.63
N HIS A 100 -0.14 9.78 10.72
CA HIS A 100 -0.28 11.11 10.15
C HIS A 100 -1.44 11.86 10.80
N GLN A 101 -1.27 13.17 11.01
CA GLN A 101 -2.36 14.00 11.51
C GLN A 101 -3.47 14.06 10.48
N TYR A 102 -4.71 14.14 10.96
CA TYR A 102 -5.89 14.20 10.11
C TYR A 102 -6.94 15.18 10.61
N HIS A 103 -7.74 15.65 9.67
CA HIS A 103 -9.00 16.32 9.93
C HIS A 103 -10.06 15.78 8.96
N TYR A 104 -11.33 16.01 9.26
CA TYR A 104 -12.43 15.50 8.45
C TYR A 104 -13.66 16.40 8.47
N ASP A 105 -14.44 16.27 7.40
CA ASP A 105 -15.79 16.81 7.27
C ASP A 105 -16.78 15.65 7.20
N GLU A 106 -17.89 15.76 7.91
CA GLU A 106 -18.99 14.80 7.85
C GLU A 106 -19.94 15.14 6.70
N TRP A 107 -20.42 14.12 5.99
CA TRP A 107 -21.47 14.29 5.02
C TRP A 107 -22.83 14.31 5.72
N ASN A 108 -23.78 15.02 5.14
CA ASN A 108 -25.17 14.89 5.59
C ASN A 108 -25.78 13.55 5.11
N GLU A 109 -26.85 13.13 5.77
CA GLU A 109 -27.54 11.85 5.53
C GLU A 109 -28.13 11.67 4.13
N TYR A 110 -28.18 12.72 3.30
CA TYR A 110 -28.79 12.66 1.97
C TYR A 110 -27.83 12.26 0.86
N TRP A 111 -26.52 12.14 1.14
CA TRP A 111 -25.51 11.84 0.14
C TRP A 111 -24.66 10.64 0.55
N ILE A 112 -24.39 9.77 -0.41
CA ILE A 112 -23.50 8.62 -0.28
C ILE A 112 -22.56 8.54 -1.48
N PRO A 113 -21.28 8.14 -1.34
CA PRO A 113 -20.43 7.89 -2.50
C PRO A 113 -20.98 6.71 -3.30
N GLN A 114 -21.02 6.81 -4.62
CA GLN A 114 -21.57 5.77 -5.49
C GLN A 114 -20.99 4.38 -5.18
N HIS A 115 -19.67 4.26 -4.95
CA HIS A 115 -19.07 2.97 -4.59
C HIS A 115 -19.57 2.44 -3.25
N CYS A 116 -19.77 3.30 -2.25
CA CYS A 116 -20.28 2.85 -0.94
C CYS A 116 -21.73 2.36 -1.05
N LEU A 117 -22.54 2.99 -1.89
CA LEU A 117 -23.90 2.51 -2.18
C LEU A 117 -23.86 1.13 -2.87
N SER A 118 -23.01 0.96 -3.88
CA SER A 118 -22.83 -0.33 -4.56
C SER A 118 -22.32 -1.43 -3.61
N GLU A 119 -21.44 -1.08 -2.67
CA GLU A 119 -21.01 -1.99 -1.61
C GLU A 119 -22.14 -2.34 -0.64
N ALA A 120 -22.98 -1.37 -0.26
CA ALA A 120 -24.15 -1.64 0.56
C ALA A 120 -25.09 -2.64 -0.14
N GLU A 121 -25.44 -2.40 -1.40
CA GLU A 121 -26.32 -3.26 -2.20
C GLU A 121 -25.75 -4.67 -2.37
N TYR A 122 -24.45 -4.78 -2.69
CA TYR A 122 -23.78 -6.08 -2.87
C TYR A 122 -23.81 -6.94 -1.60
N ASN A 123 -23.73 -6.29 -0.43
CA ASN A 123 -23.76 -6.93 0.89
C ASN A 123 -25.16 -6.93 1.51
N GLN A 124 -26.21 -6.55 0.75
CA GLN A 124 -27.61 -6.53 1.21
C GLN A 124 -27.83 -5.64 2.44
N LEU A 125 -27.15 -4.50 2.49
CA LEU A 125 -27.27 -3.47 3.52
C LEU A 125 -27.97 -2.24 2.95
N SER A 126 -28.59 -1.46 3.84
CA SER A 126 -29.12 -0.15 3.44
C SER A 126 -27.99 0.86 3.26
N GLY A 127 -28.01 1.61 2.16
CA GLY A 127 -27.12 2.76 1.97
C GLY A 127 -27.35 3.87 3.00
N ASP A 128 -28.54 3.90 3.61
CA ASP A 128 -28.94 4.89 4.62
C ASP A 128 -28.25 4.71 5.99
N ASP A 129 -27.68 3.53 6.22
CA ASP A 129 -27.04 3.16 7.47
C ASP A 129 -25.53 3.44 7.48
N PHE A 130 -25.04 4.27 6.57
CA PHE A 130 -23.65 4.68 6.50
C PHE A 130 -23.44 6.11 7.00
N ASP A 131 -22.46 6.27 7.89
CA ASP A 131 -21.85 7.55 8.19
C ASP A 131 -20.66 7.74 7.24
N ILE A 132 -20.54 8.91 6.63
CA ILE A 132 -19.52 9.19 5.61
C ILE A 132 -18.69 10.41 6.01
N ARG A 133 -17.38 10.29 5.83
CA ARG A 133 -16.43 11.38 6.08
C ARG A 133 -15.49 11.59 4.91
N THR A 134 -15.29 12.86 4.56
CA THR A 134 -14.13 13.30 3.78
C THR A 134 -12.99 13.56 4.74
N VAL A 135 -11.83 12.95 4.51
CA VAL A 135 -10.69 12.93 5.44
C VAL A 135 -9.44 13.39 4.73
N TRP A 136 -8.71 14.33 5.34
CA TRP A 136 -7.42 14.80 4.87
C TRP A 136 -6.34 14.35 5.85
N TYR A 137 -5.20 13.94 5.31
CA TYR A 137 -4.00 13.61 6.07
C TYR A 137 -2.88 14.61 5.71
N ASP A 138 -1.99 14.90 6.64
CA ASP A 138 -0.91 15.89 6.44
C ASP A 138 0.12 15.53 5.35
N ASP A 139 0.05 14.32 4.80
CA ASP A 139 0.90 13.79 3.74
C ASP A 139 0.27 13.75 2.36
N CYS A 140 -0.96 14.25 2.21
CA CYS A 140 -1.58 14.38 0.90
C CYS A 140 -2.57 15.54 0.83
N ALA A 141 -2.48 16.32 -0.25
CA ALA A 141 -3.42 17.41 -0.50
C ALA A 141 -4.84 16.89 -0.83
N ALA A 142 -4.94 15.72 -1.45
CA ALA A 142 -6.21 15.10 -1.83
C ALA A 142 -6.86 14.36 -0.65
N PRO A 143 -8.17 14.54 -0.42
CA PRO A 143 -8.87 13.80 0.61
C PRO A 143 -9.23 12.38 0.19
N TRP A 144 -9.46 11.54 1.18
CA TRP A 144 -10.14 10.25 1.04
C TRP A 144 -11.59 10.37 1.50
N VAL A 145 -12.46 9.53 0.93
CA VAL A 145 -13.81 9.37 1.45
C VAL A 145 -13.97 7.98 2.01
N ILE A 146 -14.33 7.94 3.30
CA ILE A 146 -14.47 6.73 4.08
C ILE A 146 -15.94 6.59 4.47
N CYS A 147 -16.48 5.40 4.26
CA CYS A 147 -17.85 5.03 4.58
C CYS A 147 -17.82 4.02 5.72
N ARG A 148 -18.55 4.29 6.79
CA ARG A 148 -18.66 3.41 7.95
C ARG A 148 -20.12 3.08 8.17
N HIS A 149 -20.48 1.81 8.07
CA HIS A 149 -21.80 1.36 8.49
C HIS A 149 -21.99 1.61 9.98
N ARG A 150 -23.15 2.10 10.43
CA ARG A 150 -23.39 2.48 11.84
C ARG A 150 -23.20 1.34 12.82
N LEU A 151 -23.51 0.11 12.38
CA LEU A 151 -23.29 -1.15 13.12
C LEU A 151 -21.85 -1.70 13.05
N ALA A 152 -20.92 -1.03 12.36
CA ALA A 152 -19.50 -1.39 12.40
C ALA A 152 -18.94 -1.19 13.81
N ARG A 153 -18.15 -2.16 14.29
CA ARG A 153 -17.61 -2.14 15.65
C ARG A 153 -16.50 -1.10 15.81
N GLU A 154 -15.69 -0.95 14.77
CA GLU A 154 -14.58 -0.01 14.73
C GLU A 154 -15.15 1.43 14.74
N ASN A 155 -14.74 2.22 15.72
CA ASN A 155 -15.12 3.62 15.81
C ASN A 155 -14.28 4.48 14.85
N TRP A 156 -14.71 5.71 14.62
CA TRP A 156 -14.03 6.62 13.71
C TRP A 156 -12.57 6.87 14.08
N GLU A 157 -12.24 7.09 15.35
CA GLU A 157 -10.86 7.30 15.79
C GLU A 157 -9.96 6.13 15.40
N THR A 158 -10.42 4.89 15.64
CA THR A 158 -9.69 3.67 15.25
C THR A 158 -9.51 3.61 13.74
N ILE A 159 -10.56 3.93 12.97
CA ILE A 159 -10.52 3.91 11.50
C ILE A 159 -9.50 4.92 10.98
N LEU A 160 -9.63 6.18 11.39
CA LEU A 160 -8.82 7.28 10.88
C LEU A 160 -7.36 7.14 11.31
N THR A 161 -7.10 6.74 12.55
CA THR A 161 -5.73 6.52 13.06
C THR A 161 -5.07 5.32 12.38
N THR A 162 -5.78 4.18 12.23
CA THR A 162 -5.20 3.02 11.52
C THR A 162 -4.93 3.33 10.05
N PHE A 163 -5.86 3.99 9.37
CA PHE A 163 -5.68 4.37 7.98
C PHE A 163 -4.53 5.37 7.81
N SER A 164 -4.33 6.27 8.77
CA SER A 164 -3.18 7.19 8.78
C SER A 164 -1.83 6.48 8.78
N GLN A 165 -1.74 5.27 9.35
CA GLN A 165 -0.49 4.49 9.42
C GLN A 165 -0.17 3.75 8.12
N VAL A 166 -1.13 3.67 7.19
CA VAL A 166 -0.87 3.10 5.87
C VAL A 166 -0.01 4.10 5.09
N PRO A 167 1.11 3.68 4.46
CA PRO A 167 1.92 4.59 3.66
C PRO A 167 1.12 5.26 2.55
N VAL A 168 1.41 6.55 2.32
CA VAL A 168 0.69 7.36 1.35
C VAL A 168 0.73 6.76 -0.07
N GLY A 169 1.84 6.10 -0.42
CA GLY A 169 2.03 5.43 -1.69
C GLY A 169 1.06 4.26 -1.92
N MET A 170 0.51 3.67 -0.86
CA MET A 170 -0.61 2.72 -0.95
C MET A 170 -1.96 3.45 -0.95
N ARG A 171 -2.15 4.37 0.00
CA ARG A 171 -3.42 5.09 0.15
C ARG A 171 -3.83 5.85 -1.10
N GLN A 172 -2.88 6.41 -1.84
CA GLN A 172 -3.18 7.18 -3.05
C GLN A 172 -3.90 6.36 -4.12
N TYR A 173 -3.77 5.03 -4.14
CA TYR A 173 -4.47 4.18 -5.11
C TYR A 173 -5.87 3.77 -4.66
N LEU A 174 -6.31 4.18 -3.47
CA LEU A 174 -7.64 3.91 -2.95
C LEU A 174 -8.63 5.03 -3.29
N ALA A 175 -9.72 4.67 -3.96
CA ALA A 175 -10.86 5.55 -4.23
C ALA A 175 -11.73 5.75 -2.99
N ASN A 176 -12.16 4.65 -2.36
CA ASN A 176 -13.08 4.62 -1.23
C ASN A 176 -12.69 3.49 -0.25
N LEU A 177 -12.79 3.76 1.06
CA LEU A 177 -12.72 2.75 2.12
C LEU A 177 -14.11 2.50 2.69
N VAL A 178 -14.54 1.24 2.78
CA VAL A 178 -15.86 0.86 3.28
C VAL A 178 -15.72 -0.08 4.48
N ILE A 179 -16.21 0.37 5.63
CA ILE A 179 -16.21 -0.40 6.88
C ILE A 179 -17.63 -0.96 7.10
N LEU A 180 -17.73 -2.28 7.03
CA LEU A 180 -18.98 -3.03 7.19
C LEU A 180 -19.22 -3.47 8.66
N PRO A 181 -20.41 -3.96 9.02
CA PRO A 181 -20.68 -4.53 10.34
C PRO A 181 -20.13 -5.96 10.52
N THR A 182 -20.20 -6.48 11.77
CA THR A 182 -19.72 -7.83 12.11
C THR A 182 -20.66 -8.92 11.56
N PHE A 183 -20.10 -10.04 11.11
CA PHE A 183 -20.79 -11.22 10.56
C PHE A 183 -21.76 -12.00 11.49
N LYS A 184 -22.22 -11.47 12.62
CA LYS A 184 -22.93 -12.32 13.59
C LYS A 184 -24.43 -12.47 13.28
N GLY A 185 -24.76 -13.58 12.64
CA GLY A 185 -25.97 -14.38 12.93
C GLY A 185 -27.27 -14.03 12.19
N SER A 186 -27.27 -13.06 11.27
CA SER A 186 -28.40 -12.82 10.37
C SER A 186 -28.19 -13.52 9.01
N LYS A 187 -29.30 -13.84 8.33
CA LYS A 187 -29.32 -14.40 6.96
C LYS A 187 -28.82 -13.41 5.88
N GLU A 188 -28.43 -12.20 6.29
CA GLU A 188 -27.96 -11.10 5.44
C GLU A 188 -26.47 -10.93 5.72
N MET A 189 -25.67 -11.65 4.93
CA MET A 189 -24.24 -11.81 5.14
C MET A 189 -23.45 -10.84 4.25
N ALA A 190 -22.50 -10.10 4.82
CA ALA A 190 -21.37 -9.64 4.03
C ALA A 190 -20.60 -10.88 3.54
N LYS A 191 -20.20 -10.90 2.27
CA LYS A 191 -19.72 -12.13 1.61
C LYS A 191 -18.25 -12.47 1.90
N ALA A 192 -17.46 -11.53 2.44
CA ALA A 192 -16.05 -11.72 2.75
C ALA A 192 -15.56 -10.78 3.86
N ALA A 193 -14.54 -11.24 4.61
CA ALA A 193 -13.91 -10.59 5.77
C ALA A 193 -13.25 -9.24 5.45
N ALA A 194 -12.41 -9.25 4.41
CA ALA A 194 -11.87 -8.08 3.75
C ALA A 194 -11.72 -8.44 2.27
N TYR A 195 -11.86 -7.47 1.39
CA TYR A 195 -11.67 -7.65 -0.04
C TYR A 195 -11.51 -6.31 -0.74
N THR A 196 -11.10 -6.38 -2.01
CA THR A 196 -11.07 -5.23 -2.90
C THR A 196 -11.86 -5.46 -4.17
N ARG A 197 -12.40 -4.38 -4.73
CA ARG A 197 -12.99 -4.33 -6.07
C ARG A 197 -12.52 -3.07 -6.78
N GLY A 198 -11.58 -3.24 -7.70
CA GLY A 198 -10.83 -2.13 -8.28
C GLY A 198 -10.13 -1.33 -7.18
N ALA A 199 -10.38 -0.02 -7.15
CA ALA A 199 -9.82 0.90 -6.15
C ALA A 199 -10.67 1.03 -4.87
N VAL A 200 -11.64 0.15 -4.64
CA VAL A 200 -12.48 0.14 -3.43
C VAL A 200 -12.00 -0.95 -2.50
N MET A 201 -11.75 -0.59 -1.24
CA MET A 201 -11.42 -1.54 -0.19
C MET A 201 -12.59 -1.67 0.77
N VAL A 202 -12.92 -2.92 1.08
CA VAL A 202 -13.99 -3.27 2.00
C VAL A 202 -13.42 -4.13 3.10
N THR A 203 -13.79 -3.82 4.34
CA THR A 203 -13.34 -4.55 5.52
C THR A 203 -14.47 -4.62 6.52
N SER A 204 -14.58 -5.76 7.18
CA SER A 204 -15.47 -5.95 8.32
C SER A 204 -14.68 -5.81 9.63
N PRO A 205 -15.38 -5.83 10.78
CA PRO A 205 -14.76 -5.87 12.08
C PRO A 205 -13.90 -7.11 12.26
N THR A 206 -12.88 -7.03 13.13
CA THR A 206 -11.82 -8.03 13.38
C THR A 206 -10.74 -8.17 12.31
N PHE A 207 -11.02 -7.74 11.07
CA PHE A 207 -10.08 -7.75 9.94
C PHE A 207 -9.47 -6.38 9.63
N PHE A 208 -9.90 -5.34 10.34
CA PHE A 208 -9.33 -3.99 10.23
C PHE A 208 -8.01 -3.87 11.01
N LYS A 209 -7.00 -4.60 10.54
CA LYS A 209 -5.63 -4.70 11.08
C LYS A 209 -4.63 -4.34 10.00
N LEU A 210 -3.48 -3.77 10.35
CA LEU A 210 -2.54 -3.23 9.35
C LEU A 210 -2.04 -4.32 8.40
N GLY A 211 -1.74 -5.52 8.90
CA GLY A 211 -1.32 -6.64 8.06
C GLY A 211 -2.39 -7.05 7.02
N VAL A 212 -3.67 -7.07 7.42
CA VAL A 212 -4.78 -7.38 6.50
C VAL A 212 -5.02 -6.22 5.53
N LEU A 213 -4.96 -4.98 5.99
CA LEU A 213 -5.05 -3.82 5.10
C LEU A 213 -3.94 -3.86 4.05
N PHE A 214 -2.70 -4.23 4.40
CA PHE A 214 -1.62 -4.36 3.43
C PHE A 214 -1.83 -5.49 2.43
N HIS A 215 -2.47 -6.59 2.83
CA HIS A 215 -2.93 -7.62 1.89
C HIS A 215 -3.88 -7.00 0.85
N GLU A 216 -4.93 -6.32 1.33
CA GLU A 216 -5.93 -5.73 0.46
C GLU A 216 -5.37 -4.59 -0.41
N PHE A 217 -4.52 -3.72 0.14
CA PHE A 217 -3.85 -2.69 -0.64
C PHE A 217 -2.98 -3.29 -1.73
N THR A 218 -2.36 -4.44 -1.47
CA THR A 218 -1.53 -5.10 -2.47
C THR A 218 -2.36 -5.60 -3.66
N HIS A 219 -3.62 -6.02 -3.47
CA HIS A 219 -4.54 -6.29 -4.59
C HIS A 219 -4.80 -5.03 -5.46
N ILE A 220 -4.91 -3.86 -4.84
CA ILE A 220 -5.06 -2.58 -5.56
C ILE A 220 -3.77 -2.26 -6.34
N LEU A 221 -2.61 -2.40 -5.70
CA LEU A 221 -1.32 -2.15 -6.33
C LEU A 221 -1.06 -3.11 -7.50
N ASP A 222 -1.49 -4.37 -7.36
CA ASP A 222 -1.36 -5.42 -8.38
C ASP A 222 -1.97 -4.98 -9.71
N THR A 223 -3.11 -4.29 -9.65
CA THR A 223 -3.90 -3.93 -10.83
C THR A 223 -3.69 -2.49 -11.30
N ILE A 224 -3.43 -1.56 -10.38
CA ILE A 224 -3.45 -0.12 -10.69
C ILE A 224 -2.03 0.46 -10.72
N ALA A 225 -1.26 0.28 -9.66
CA ALA A 225 -0.05 1.08 -9.44
C ALA A 225 1.07 0.80 -10.44
N LEU A 226 1.15 -0.42 -10.96
CA LEU A 226 2.16 -0.83 -11.94
C LEU A 226 1.61 -0.92 -13.38
N SER A 227 0.37 -0.47 -13.63
CA SER A 227 -0.29 -0.61 -14.94
C SER A 227 0.52 0.03 -16.07
N SER A 228 0.99 1.28 -15.89
CA SER A 228 1.82 1.98 -16.89
C SER A 228 3.14 1.26 -17.15
N TYR A 229 3.80 0.77 -16.10
CA TYR A 229 5.04 -0.01 -16.21
C TYR A 229 4.80 -1.32 -16.99
N ILE A 230 3.74 -2.05 -16.68
CA ILE A 230 3.39 -3.33 -17.34
C ILE A 230 3.19 -3.13 -18.84
N VAL A 231 2.48 -2.07 -19.23
CA VAL A 231 2.23 -1.73 -20.63
C VAL A 231 3.53 -1.30 -21.32
N ALA A 232 4.29 -0.37 -20.72
CA ALA A 232 5.53 0.14 -21.28
C ALA A 232 6.55 -0.98 -21.52
N GLN A 233 6.65 -1.94 -20.59
CA GLN A 233 7.57 -3.07 -20.67
C GLN A 233 7.02 -4.27 -21.46
N LYS A 234 5.85 -4.14 -22.09
CA LYS A 234 5.19 -5.21 -22.87
C LYS A 234 5.02 -6.50 -22.04
N LEU A 235 4.75 -6.35 -20.75
CA LEU A 235 4.50 -7.46 -19.82
C LEU A 235 3.03 -7.88 -19.79
N GLY A 236 2.15 -7.05 -20.37
CA GLY A 236 0.71 -7.26 -20.43
C GLY A 236 0.00 -6.17 -21.21
N THR A 237 -1.32 -6.16 -21.10
CA THR A 237 -2.22 -5.12 -21.61
C THR A 237 -2.75 -4.27 -20.44
N PRO A 238 -3.37 -3.10 -20.68
CA PRO A 238 -4.00 -2.33 -19.60
C PRO A 238 -4.91 -3.19 -18.72
N GLY A 239 -4.73 -3.11 -17.40
CA GLY A 239 -5.47 -3.93 -16.43
C GLY A 239 -4.93 -5.35 -16.20
N THR A 240 -3.81 -5.72 -16.84
CA THR A 240 -3.07 -6.95 -16.49
C THR A 240 -2.48 -6.79 -15.08
N PRO A 241 -2.81 -7.67 -14.12
CA PRO A 241 -2.21 -7.61 -12.80
C PRO A 241 -0.70 -7.91 -12.86
N PHE A 242 0.11 -7.28 -12.02
CA PHE A 242 1.54 -7.55 -11.90
C PHE A 242 1.81 -9.03 -11.57
N SER A 243 0.98 -9.64 -10.74
CA SER A 243 0.99 -11.05 -10.36
C SER A 243 0.82 -12.01 -11.55
N ASP A 244 0.20 -11.55 -12.64
CA ASP A 244 0.04 -12.34 -13.87
C ASP A 244 1.24 -12.18 -14.84
N THR A 245 2.17 -11.26 -14.57
CA THR A 245 3.35 -11.02 -15.43
C THR A 245 4.39 -12.13 -15.31
N LYS A 246 5.27 -12.23 -16.32
CA LYS A 246 6.43 -13.14 -16.29
C LYS A 246 7.41 -12.83 -15.16
N ILE A 247 7.45 -11.58 -14.67
CA ILE A 247 8.35 -11.17 -13.58
C ILE A 247 7.92 -11.84 -12.28
N TRP A 248 6.64 -11.68 -11.91
CA TRP A 248 6.12 -12.30 -10.68
C TRP A 248 6.17 -13.82 -10.74
N LYS A 249 5.75 -14.41 -11.86
CA LYS A 249 5.80 -15.87 -12.06
C LYS A 249 7.22 -16.42 -11.94
N ALA A 250 8.24 -15.74 -12.47
CA ALA A 250 9.62 -16.16 -12.29
C ALA A 250 10.08 -16.07 -10.82
N ALA A 251 9.67 -15.02 -10.10
CA ALA A 251 9.96 -14.91 -8.66
C ALA A 251 9.30 -16.06 -7.87
N TYR A 252 8.02 -16.34 -8.14
CA TYR A 252 7.32 -17.49 -7.60
C TYR A 252 8.08 -18.77 -7.91
N GLU A 253 8.45 -19.03 -9.17
CA GLU A 253 9.13 -20.28 -9.58
C GLU A 253 10.50 -20.49 -8.92
N ASN A 254 11.25 -19.42 -8.65
CA ASN A 254 12.55 -19.51 -7.98
C ASN A 254 12.44 -19.75 -6.46
N ASP A 255 11.29 -19.49 -5.86
CA ASP A 255 11.07 -19.73 -4.44
C ASP A 255 10.75 -21.21 -4.14
N THR A 256 11.00 -21.66 -2.92
CA THR A 256 10.66 -23.03 -2.48
C THR A 256 9.38 -23.09 -1.67
N HIS A 257 8.90 -21.94 -1.20
CA HIS A 257 7.75 -21.80 -0.30
C HIS A 257 6.89 -20.59 -0.69
N VAL A 258 5.72 -20.50 -0.05
CA VAL A 258 4.87 -19.32 0.00
C VAL A 258 4.75 -18.84 1.46
N PRO A 259 4.41 -17.56 1.72
CA PRO A 259 4.38 -17.04 3.09
C PRO A 259 3.35 -17.74 3.99
N THR A 260 2.13 -17.97 3.49
CA THR A 260 1.09 -18.67 4.26
C THR A 260 0.36 -19.70 3.40
N ALA A 261 -0.51 -20.50 4.02
CA ALA A 261 -1.38 -21.41 3.27
C ALA A 261 -2.37 -20.65 2.36
N TYR A 262 -2.75 -19.42 2.72
CA TYR A 262 -3.69 -18.60 1.96
C TYR A 262 -3.08 -18.11 0.64
N ALA A 263 -1.78 -17.81 0.62
CA ALA A 263 -1.05 -17.50 -0.60
C ALA A 263 -1.12 -18.58 -1.68
N LYS A 264 -1.63 -19.78 -1.42
CA LYS A 264 -1.74 -20.85 -2.42
C LYS A 264 -2.96 -20.74 -3.34
N MET A 265 -3.91 -19.87 -3.01
CA MET A 265 -5.22 -19.84 -3.67
C MET A 265 -5.11 -19.45 -5.15
N THR A 266 -4.40 -18.36 -5.46
CA THR A 266 -4.16 -17.87 -6.82
C THR A 266 -2.85 -17.06 -6.87
N MET A 267 -2.34 -16.72 -8.06
CA MET A 267 -1.23 -15.76 -8.19
C MET A 267 -1.54 -14.40 -7.57
N GLN A 268 -2.78 -13.95 -7.65
CA GLN A 268 -3.23 -12.69 -7.04
C GLN A 268 -3.17 -12.77 -5.50
N GLU A 269 -3.71 -13.83 -4.89
CA GLU A 269 -3.62 -14.01 -3.43
C GLU A 269 -2.19 -14.25 -2.95
N ASN A 270 -1.38 -14.93 -3.76
CA ASN A 270 0.04 -15.08 -3.50
C ASN A 270 0.74 -13.72 -3.46
N PHE A 271 0.50 -12.86 -4.45
CA PHE A 271 1.06 -11.52 -4.50
C PHE A 271 0.59 -10.66 -3.33
N ALA A 272 -0.70 -10.69 -3.03
CA ALA A 272 -1.27 -9.94 -1.91
C ALA A 272 -0.71 -10.37 -0.55
N ASP A 273 -0.60 -11.68 -0.30
CA ASP A 273 -0.06 -12.20 0.94
C ASP A 273 1.46 -11.96 1.04
N VAL A 274 2.20 -12.05 -0.08
CA VAL A 274 3.60 -11.60 -0.08
C VAL A 274 3.70 -10.10 0.19
N GLY A 275 2.81 -9.27 -0.34
CA GLY A 275 2.84 -7.83 -0.09
C GLY A 275 2.59 -7.47 1.36
N ARG A 276 1.70 -8.18 2.04
CA ARG A 276 1.52 -8.11 3.49
C ARG A 276 2.85 -8.33 4.25
N TRP A 277 3.60 -9.38 3.91
CA TRP A 277 4.88 -9.69 4.59
C TRP A 277 6.05 -8.83 4.09
N GLY A 278 6.08 -8.46 2.81
CA GLY A 278 7.05 -7.56 2.23
C GLY A 278 6.95 -6.15 2.83
N MET A 279 5.74 -5.71 3.17
CA MET A 279 5.53 -4.50 3.96
C MET A 279 6.19 -4.58 5.34
N SER A 280 5.96 -5.67 6.08
CA SER A 280 6.63 -5.90 7.36
C SER A 280 8.14 -5.97 7.21
N ASP A 281 8.65 -6.58 6.14
CA ASP A 281 10.10 -6.61 5.86
C ASP A 281 10.69 -5.21 5.71
N ILE A 282 10.02 -4.32 4.98
CA ILE A 282 10.51 -2.95 4.75
C ILE A 282 10.42 -2.13 6.04
N VAL A 283 9.26 -2.14 6.70
CA VAL A 283 9.00 -1.34 7.90
C VAL A 283 9.92 -1.77 9.05
N HIS A 284 9.99 -3.07 9.33
CA HIS A 284 10.78 -3.58 10.45
C HIS A 284 12.29 -3.38 10.22
N ALA A 285 12.76 -3.59 8.99
CA ALA A 285 14.18 -3.34 8.66
C ALA A 285 14.55 -1.86 8.81
N ASN A 286 13.66 -0.94 8.40
CA ASN A 286 13.87 0.50 8.53
C ASN A 286 13.76 0.97 9.99
N HIS A 287 12.98 0.30 10.84
CA HIS A 287 12.89 0.64 12.26
C HIS A 287 14.12 0.15 13.04
N ALA A 288 14.61 -1.05 12.72
CA ALA A 288 15.74 -1.66 13.42
C ALA A 288 17.09 -0.99 13.14
N GLN A 289 17.20 -0.19 12.07
CA GLN A 289 18.40 0.55 11.73
C GLN A 289 18.13 2.05 11.81
N GLU A 290 19.06 2.82 12.36
CA GLU A 290 18.96 4.29 12.49
C GLU A 290 19.12 5.02 11.13
N GLY A 291 18.35 4.63 10.10
CA GLY A 291 18.38 5.26 8.78
C GLY A 291 17.64 4.45 7.70
N PRO A 292 17.29 5.06 6.54
CA PRO A 292 16.65 4.35 5.44
C PRO A 292 17.58 3.28 4.88
N VAL A 293 17.25 2.02 5.14
CA VAL A 293 18.06 0.88 4.74
C VAL A 293 17.67 0.46 3.35
N HIS A 294 18.48 0.83 2.37
CA HIS A 294 18.50 0.18 1.06
C HIS A 294 19.07 -1.26 1.12
N GLY A 295 19.24 -1.84 2.31
CA GLY A 295 20.06 -3.03 2.59
C GLY A 295 19.28 -4.29 2.95
N SER A 296 19.62 -5.37 2.23
CA SER A 296 19.21 -6.77 2.41
C SER A 296 17.71 -7.06 2.49
N VAL A 297 17.17 -7.63 1.41
CA VAL A 297 15.87 -8.32 1.41
C VAL A 297 15.81 -9.32 2.56
N GLY A 298 14.73 -9.27 3.35
CA GLY A 298 14.48 -10.21 4.43
C GLY A 298 15.05 -9.83 5.79
N ALA A 299 15.75 -8.69 5.92
CA ALA A 299 16.26 -8.23 7.21
C ALA A 299 15.15 -8.07 8.26
N GLY A 300 13.96 -7.64 7.84
CA GLY A 300 12.80 -7.58 8.72
C GLY A 300 12.17 -8.95 8.96
N LEU A 301 12.08 -9.80 7.92
CA LEU A 301 11.41 -11.11 8.01
C LEU A 301 12.14 -12.15 8.87
N GLN A 302 13.46 -12.01 9.04
CA GLN A 302 14.27 -12.89 9.89
C GLN A 302 13.75 -12.96 11.34
N SER A 303 13.18 -11.86 11.86
CA SER A 303 12.62 -11.83 13.22
C SER A 303 11.28 -12.57 13.34
N TYR A 304 10.53 -12.73 12.24
CA TYR A 304 9.21 -13.36 12.23
C TYR A 304 9.25 -14.87 12.01
N SER A 305 10.18 -15.37 11.18
CA SER A 305 10.33 -16.82 10.95
C SER A 305 11.69 -17.17 10.37
N ALA A 306 12.31 -18.24 10.88
CA ALA A 306 13.53 -18.82 10.30
C ALA A 306 13.32 -19.39 8.88
N GLY A 307 12.07 -19.64 8.46
CA GLY A 307 11.74 -20.18 7.14
C GLY A 307 11.56 -19.13 6.04
N TRP A 308 11.72 -17.83 6.34
CA TRP A 308 11.38 -16.75 5.41
C TRP A 308 12.13 -16.81 4.07
N GLU A 309 13.38 -17.31 4.07
CA GLU A 309 14.20 -17.41 2.86
C GLU A 309 13.56 -18.26 1.77
N GLY A 310 12.62 -19.15 2.15
CA GLY A 310 11.87 -19.99 1.24
C GLY A 310 11.05 -19.22 0.20
N PHE A 311 10.73 -17.93 0.44
CA PHE A 311 10.00 -17.07 -0.49
C PHE A 311 10.70 -15.74 -0.80
N ARG A 312 12.05 -15.72 -0.69
CA ARG A 312 12.87 -14.50 -0.79
C ARG A 312 12.77 -13.79 -2.15
N TYR A 313 12.56 -14.52 -3.25
CA TYR A 313 12.54 -13.91 -4.57
C TYR A 313 11.25 -13.12 -4.80
N GLN A 314 10.11 -13.62 -4.31
CA GLN A 314 8.86 -12.88 -4.27
C GLN A 314 8.99 -11.61 -3.41
N VAL A 315 9.63 -11.68 -2.23
CA VAL A 315 9.88 -10.48 -1.40
C VAL A 315 10.81 -9.49 -2.11
N TRP A 316 11.88 -9.97 -2.75
CA TRP A 316 12.78 -9.13 -3.54
C TRP A 316 12.02 -8.41 -4.65
N ALA A 317 11.19 -9.13 -5.42
CA ALA A 317 10.40 -8.55 -6.50
C ALA A 317 9.43 -7.50 -5.95
N PHE A 318 8.70 -7.82 -4.88
CA PHE A 318 7.81 -6.87 -4.21
C PHE A 318 8.56 -5.59 -3.81
N ARG A 319 9.70 -5.71 -3.12
CA ARG A 319 10.50 -4.55 -2.68
C ARG A 319 11.03 -3.73 -3.86
N LYS A 320 11.55 -4.38 -4.90
CA LYS A 320 12.13 -3.71 -6.07
C LYS A 320 11.10 -2.90 -6.83
N PHE A 321 9.90 -3.45 -7.06
CA PHE A 321 8.89 -2.83 -7.91
C PHE A 321 7.89 -1.97 -7.14
N LEU A 322 7.49 -2.37 -5.93
CA LEU A 322 6.51 -1.64 -5.13
C LEU A 322 7.13 -0.80 -4.00
N GLY A 323 8.35 -1.08 -3.56
CA GLY A 323 8.99 -0.29 -2.50
C GLY A 323 8.99 1.22 -2.78
N PRO A 324 9.49 1.68 -3.94
CA PRO A 324 9.46 3.10 -4.32
C PRO A 324 8.04 3.67 -4.52
N VAL A 325 7.08 2.82 -4.90
CA VAL A 325 5.68 3.19 -5.08
C VAL A 325 4.99 3.42 -3.74
N ILE A 326 5.28 2.57 -2.75
CA ILE A 326 4.70 2.59 -1.40
C ILE A 326 5.32 3.70 -0.55
N PHE A 327 6.65 3.78 -0.56
CA PHE A 327 7.44 4.74 0.20
C PHE A 327 8.00 5.78 -0.78
N THR A 328 7.17 6.75 -1.14
CA THR A 328 7.55 7.80 -2.09
C THR A 328 8.76 8.59 -1.56
N ALA A 329 9.64 9.05 -2.46
CA ALA A 329 10.85 9.77 -2.07
C ALA A 329 10.56 11.04 -1.23
N THR A 330 9.40 11.66 -1.45
CA THR A 330 8.96 12.85 -0.72
C THR A 330 8.19 12.54 0.56
N GLY A 331 7.78 11.28 0.77
CA GLY A 331 6.80 10.92 1.79
C GLY A 331 5.43 11.56 1.60
N LYS A 332 5.14 12.09 0.40
CA LYS A 332 3.86 12.72 0.02
C LYS A 332 3.20 11.96 -1.10
N CYS A 333 1.87 12.10 -1.22
CA CYS A 333 1.17 11.59 -2.39
C CYS A 333 1.62 12.30 -3.65
N THR A 334 1.68 11.56 -4.75
CA THR A 334 2.02 12.06 -6.09
C THR A 334 0.76 12.24 -6.96
N GLY A 335 -0.35 11.67 -6.51
CA GLY A 335 -1.67 11.77 -7.11
C GLY A 335 -2.65 11.05 -6.19
N LYS A 336 -3.90 10.94 -6.60
CA LYS A 336 -4.87 10.07 -5.93
C LYS A 336 -5.89 9.54 -6.92
N VAL A 337 -6.18 8.24 -6.86
CA VAL A 337 -7.31 7.66 -7.59
C VAL A 337 -8.60 8.35 -7.14
N ARG A 338 -9.37 8.78 -8.12
CA ARG A 338 -10.58 9.58 -7.90
C ARG A 338 -11.58 8.81 -7.04
N THR A 339 -12.08 9.48 -6.02
CA THR A 339 -13.20 8.97 -5.22
C THR A 339 -14.47 8.97 -6.07
N SER A 340 -15.33 7.96 -5.87
CA SER A 340 -16.63 7.92 -6.55
C SER A 340 -17.49 9.16 -6.24
N PRO A 341 -18.30 9.64 -7.21
CA PRO A 341 -19.09 10.85 -7.02
C PRO A 341 -20.16 10.65 -5.93
N PRO A 342 -20.57 11.73 -5.23
CA PRO A 342 -21.71 11.68 -4.33
C PRO A 342 -23.01 11.52 -5.13
N VAL A 343 -23.85 10.58 -4.70
CA VAL A 343 -25.19 10.32 -5.20
C VAL A 343 -26.22 10.41 -4.08
N PRO A 344 -27.51 10.68 -4.36
CA PRO A 344 -28.55 10.68 -3.34
C PRO A 344 -28.59 9.33 -2.62
N ALA A 345 -28.62 9.36 -1.28
CA ALA A 345 -28.89 8.18 -0.48
C ALA A 345 -30.33 7.67 -0.72
N PRO A 346 -30.62 6.37 -0.52
CA PRO A 346 -31.97 5.82 -0.72
C PRO A 346 -33.09 6.64 -0.04
N MET A 347 -32.93 7.05 1.22
CA MET A 347 -33.90 7.89 1.93
C MET A 347 -34.11 9.28 1.29
N ALA A 348 -33.11 9.77 0.55
CA ALA A 348 -33.15 11.07 -0.09
C ALA A 348 -33.83 11.00 -1.45
N MET A 349 -33.93 9.84 -2.08
CA MET A 349 -34.53 9.69 -3.41
C MET A 349 -35.97 10.16 -3.44
N ASP A 350 -36.77 9.83 -2.43
CA ASP A 350 -38.15 10.33 -2.30
C ASP A 350 -38.16 11.87 -2.23
N ARG A 351 -37.29 12.47 -1.42
CA ARG A 351 -37.22 13.93 -1.29
C ARG A 351 -36.80 14.64 -2.57
N VAL A 352 -35.81 14.08 -3.30
CA VAL A 352 -35.39 14.58 -4.61
C VAL A 352 -36.55 14.52 -5.60
N MET A 353 -37.26 13.39 -5.64
CA MET A 353 -38.40 13.18 -6.55
C MET A 353 -39.56 14.14 -6.27
N PHE A 354 -39.77 14.53 -5.00
CA PHE A 354 -40.81 15.48 -4.60
C PHE A 354 -40.33 16.93 -4.47
N GLY A 355 -39.15 17.27 -5.01
CA GLY A 355 -38.65 18.66 -5.07
C GLY A 355 -38.30 19.28 -3.70
N SER A 356 -38.18 18.46 -2.66
CA SER A 356 -37.70 18.89 -1.35
C SER A 356 -36.19 18.97 -1.40
N GLY A 357 -35.61 20.15 -1.16
CA GLY A 357 -34.15 20.34 -1.24
C GLY A 357 -33.39 19.31 -0.41
N VAL A 358 -32.56 18.50 -1.07
CA VAL A 358 -31.52 17.71 -0.40
C VAL A 358 -30.41 18.68 0.00
N GLY A 359 -29.89 18.54 1.22
CA GLY A 359 -28.84 19.42 1.74
C GLY A 359 -27.65 19.57 0.80
N LYS A 360 -26.75 20.51 1.10
CA LYS A 360 -25.59 20.83 0.24
C LYS A 360 -24.84 19.56 -0.19
N ARG A 361 -24.76 19.36 -1.51
CA ARG A 361 -23.97 18.27 -2.10
C ARG A 361 -22.52 18.39 -1.64
N PRO A 362 -21.89 17.31 -1.13
CA PRO A 362 -20.47 17.32 -0.79
C PRO A 362 -19.67 17.82 -2.00
N ASN A 363 -18.92 18.88 -1.78
CA ASN A 363 -18.01 19.38 -2.80
C ASN A 363 -16.71 18.59 -2.66
N LEU A 364 -16.68 17.42 -3.30
CA LEU A 364 -15.43 16.80 -3.69
C LEU A 364 -14.86 17.68 -4.80
N LYS A 365 -14.33 18.86 -4.43
CA LYS A 365 -13.47 19.59 -5.35
C LYS A 365 -12.42 18.57 -5.71
N ASP A 366 -12.37 18.20 -6.99
CA ASP A 366 -11.22 17.50 -7.53
C ASP A 366 -10.05 18.38 -7.08
N VAL A 367 -9.27 17.91 -6.11
CA VAL A 367 -7.97 18.52 -5.87
C VAL A 367 -7.33 18.40 -7.24
N PRO A 368 -6.95 19.52 -7.88
CA PRO A 368 -6.24 19.45 -9.13
C PRO A 368 -5.18 18.40 -8.91
N VAL A 369 -5.26 17.31 -9.67
CA VAL A 369 -4.06 16.56 -9.90
C VAL A 369 -3.19 17.63 -10.55
N ASP A 370 -2.23 18.18 -9.80
CA ASP A 370 -1.28 19.13 -10.37
C ASP A 370 -0.47 18.29 -11.36
N GLY A 371 -0.99 18.22 -12.58
CA GLY A 371 -0.69 17.21 -13.57
C GLY A 371 -1.98 16.87 -14.30
N ASP A 372 -2.02 17.18 -15.59
CA ASP A 372 -2.97 16.59 -16.53
C ASP A 372 -3.03 15.07 -16.32
N GLU A 373 -4.01 14.36 -16.91
CA GLU A 373 -4.21 12.89 -16.77
C GLU A 373 -3.00 11.99 -17.14
N GLU A 374 -1.79 12.53 -17.23
CA GLU A 374 -0.51 11.84 -17.16
C GLU A 374 -0.44 11.05 -15.86
N GLY A 375 -0.32 9.73 -15.99
CA GLY A 375 -0.21 8.87 -14.83
C GLY A 375 0.94 9.21 -13.94
N VAL A 376 0.93 8.63 -12.75
CA VAL A 376 2.12 8.53 -11.91
C VAL A 376 3.23 7.97 -12.81
N VAL A 377 4.11 8.86 -13.28
CA VAL A 377 5.31 8.49 -13.99
C VAL A 377 6.21 7.94 -12.89
N VAL A 378 6.21 6.60 -12.77
CA VAL A 378 7.31 5.95 -12.08
C VAL A 378 8.52 6.24 -12.96
N GLU A 379 9.41 7.13 -12.50
CA GLU A 379 10.69 7.38 -13.15
C GLU A 379 11.31 6.04 -13.52
N ASP A 380 11.93 5.96 -14.71
CA ASP A 380 12.47 4.73 -15.28
C ASP A 380 13.16 3.89 -14.21
N ILE A 381 12.48 2.82 -13.77
CA ILE A 381 13.14 1.82 -12.94
C ILE A 381 14.17 1.21 -13.87
N GLU A 382 15.44 1.57 -13.70
CA GLU A 382 16.54 0.83 -14.30
C GLU A 382 16.39 -0.62 -13.85
N VAL A 383 15.87 -1.43 -14.78
CA VAL A 383 15.93 -2.87 -14.73
C VAL A 383 17.33 -3.19 -15.21
N PRO A 384 18.22 -3.75 -14.37
CA PRO A 384 19.53 -4.17 -14.83
C PRO A 384 19.32 -5.09 -16.04
N GLU A 385 19.89 -4.72 -17.20
CA GLU A 385 20.06 -5.66 -18.31
C GLU A 385 20.81 -6.86 -17.73
N GLU A 386 20.18 -8.03 -17.76
CA GLU A 386 20.66 -9.28 -17.15
C GLU A 386 20.61 -9.34 -15.62
N VAL A 387 19.41 -9.54 -15.08
CA VAL A 387 19.27 -10.60 -14.06
C VAL A 387 19.35 -11.93 -14.83
N SER A 388 20.57 -12.31 -15.23
CA SER A 388 20.83 -13.69 -15.59
C SER A 388 20.65 -14.49 -14.31
N TRP A 389 19.44 -15.02 -14.10
CA TRP A 389 19.28 -16.15 -13.21
C TRP A 389 20.29 -17.18 -13.72
N GLY A 390 21.35 -17.44 -12.96
CA GLY A 390 22.37 -18.43 -13.29
C GLY A 390 21.77 -19.83 -13.31
N VAL A 391 20.86 -20.09 -14.24
CA VAL A 391 20.39 -21.41 -14.60
C VAL A 391 21.45 -21.95 -15.55
N HIS A 392 22.50 -22.53 -14.97
CA HIS A 392 23.35 -23.44 -15.73
C HIS A 392 22.50 -24.64 -16.13
N VAL A 393 21.90 -24.56 -17.32
CA VAL A 393 21.33 -25.74 -17.98
C VAL A 393 22.51 -26.63 -18.35
N TYR A 394 22.79 -27.63 -17.52
CA TYR A 394 23.66 -28.73 -17.92
C TYR A 394 22.94 -29.52 -19.02
N VAL A 395 23.25 -29.19 -20.28
CA VAL A 395 22.91 -30.05 -21.40
C VAL A 395 23.85 -31.26 -21.32
N GLY A 396 23.40 -32.30 -20.62
CA GLY A 396 24.04 -33.60 -20.66
C GLY A 396 23.94 -34.16 -22.08
N ARG A 397 25.08 -34.28 -22.77
CA ARG A 397 25.19 -35.11 -23.97
C ARG A 397 24.86 -36.55 -23.59
N SER A 398 23.69 -37.06 -23.99
CA SER A 398 23.50 -38.50 -24.11
C SER A 398 24.25 -38.97 -25.34
N GLY A 399 25.39 -39.62 -25.13
CA GLY A 399 25.98 -40.48 -26.15
C GLY A 399 25.25 -41.81 -26.16
N TYR A 400 24.68 -42.16 -27.32
CA TYR A 400 24.69 -43.51 -27.90
C TYR A 400 24.66 -43.36 -29.42
#